data_AF-A0A916ZCD3-F1
#
_entry.id   AF-A0A916ZCD3-F1
#
_cell.length_a   1.000
_cell.length_b   1.000
_cell.length_c   1.000
_cell.angle_alpha   90.00
_cell.angle_beta   90.00
_cell.angle_gamma   90.00
#
_symmetry.space_group_name_H-M   'P 1'
#
loop_
_entity.id
_entity.type
_entity.pdbx_description
1 polymer ?
#
loop_
_entity_poly.entity_id
_entity_poly.type
_entity_poly.pdbx_seq_one_letter_code
_entity_poly.pdbx_strand_id
1 'polypeptide(L)'
;MLALAIFVATLVLVIWQPRGLGIGWSALAGAAVALATGVVGWGDVGTVWHIVWDATFTFVALIVISLVLDEAGFFAWAALHVARWGGGNGRRLFPLVVLLGAAIAAVFANDGAALLLTPIVLAILLRLDFPPAGALAFVVACGFVADAVRPDRTRRRFGLPGLAPPPGASVAVRRARNEERIHMTPVIYAAAALAEIAGCFAFWAWLRLDRSPLWLVPGMLSLAAFAWLLTLVETEAAGRAYAAYGGVYIVSSILWLWLSEGARPDRWDVVGAMVCLLGAGIVLLAPRAP
;
A
#
# COMPACT_ATOMS: atom_id res chain seq x y z
N MET A 1 -1.54 -13.10 28.78
CA MET A 1 -1.98 -14.29 28.02
C MET A 1 -3.45 -14.21 27.62
N LEU A 2 -4.39 -13.86 28.51
CA LEU A 2 -5.81 -13.69 28.16
C LEU A 2 -6.04 -12.65 27.05
N ALA A 3 -5.38 -11.49 27.13
CA ALA A 3 -5.46 -10.44 26.10
C ALA A 3 -5.09 -10.93 24.70
N LEU A 4 -3.97 -11.66 24.60
CA LEU A 4 -3.49 -12.24 23.35
C LEU A 4 -4.48 -13.29 22.81
N ALA A 5 -5.05 -14.13 23.68
CA ALA A 5 -6.04 -15.12 23.30
C ALA A 5 -7.32 -14.46 22.74
N ILE A 6 -7.83 -13.41 23.42
CA ILE A 6 -8.99 -12.64 22.95
C ILE A 6 -8.68 -11.98 21.62
N PHE A 7 -7.50 -11.37 21.47
CA PHE A 7 -7.06 -10.74 20.22
C PHE A 7 -7.01 -11.75 19.07
N VAL A 8 -6.33 -12.89 19.26
CA VAL A 8 -6.22 -13.93 18.22
C VAL A 8 -7.58 -14.51 17.86
N ALA A 9 -8.43 -14.82 18.85
CA ALA A 9 -9.78 -15.33 18.60
C ALA A 9 -10.64 -14.32 17.82
N THR A 10 -10.56 -13.04 18.19
CA THR A 10 -11.28 -11.96 17.50
C THR A 10 -10.78 -11.81 16.07
N LEU A 11 -9.46 -11.84 15.85
CA LEU A 11 -8.85 -11.76 14.52
C LEU A 11 -9.27 -12.95 13.64
N VAL A 12 -9.27 -14.17 14.19
CA VAL A 12 -9.75 -15.37 13.49
C VAL A 12 -11.20 -15.22 13.08
N LEU A 13 -12.08 -14.72 13.96
CA LEU A 13 -13.49 -14.50 13.63
C LEU A 13 -13.70 -13.41 12.58
N VAL A 14 -12.88 -12.36 12.59
CA VAL A 14 -12.92 -11.26 11.61
C VAL A 14 -12.46 -11.73 10.23
N ILE A 15 -11.44 -12.59 10.15
CA ILE A 15 -10.92 -13.12 8.89
C ILE A 15 -11.80 -14.27 8.36
N TRP A 16 -12.18 -15.21 9.23
CA TRP A 16 -12.90 -16.42 8.82
C TRP A 16 -14.39 -16.17 8.57
N GLN A 17 -14.99 -15.13 9.17
CA GLN A 17 -16.40 -14.73 9.00
C GLN A 17 -17.38 -15.93 8.93
N PRO A 18 -17.39 -16.80 9.94
CA PRO A 18 -18.18 -18.03 9.89
C PRO A 18 -19.66 -17.69 9.67
N ARG A 19 -20.30 -18.34 8.69
CA ARG A 19 -21.71 -18.11 8.31
C ARG A 19 -22.04 -16.65 7.91
N GLY A 20 -21.06 -15.89 7.41
CA GLY A 20 -21.27 -14.50 7.00
C GLY A 20 -21.41 -13.53 8.18
N LEU A 21 -20.87 -13.91 9.36
CA LEU A 21 -20.76 -13.00 10.50
C LEU A 21 -20.03 -11.73 10.08
N GLY A 22 -20.75 -10.60 10.13
CA GLY A 22 -20.20 -9.31 9.74
C GLY A 22 -18.98 -8.94 10.60
N ILE A 23 -17.97 -8.35 9.97
CA ILE A 23 -16.69 -7.94 10.60
C ILE A 23 -16.94 -7.13 11.89
N GLY A 24 -17.90 -6.20 11.84
CA GLY A 24 -18.25 -5.36 12.99
C GLY A 24 -18.78 -6.15 14.18
N TRP A 25 -19.58 -7.20 13.96
CA TRP A 25 -20.11 -8.05 15.03
C TRP A 25 -19.01 -8.87 15.70
N SER A 26 -18.11 -9.45 14.91
CA SER A 26 -16.95 -10.18 15.42
C SER A 26 -16.04 -9.27 16.26
N ALA A 27 -15.77 -8.05 15.77
CA ALA A 27 -14.96 -7.07 16.49
C ALA A 27 -15.63 -6.57 17.78
N LEU A 28 -16.95 -6.27 17.74
CA LEU A 28 -17.73 -5.86 18.91
C LEU A 28 -17.80 -6.97 19.97
N ALA A 29 -17.96 -8.23 19.56
CA ALA A 29 -17.93 -9.37 20.46
C ALA A 29 -16.56 -9.50 21.14
N GLY A 30 -15.46 -9.36 20.40
CA GLY A 30 -14.10 -9.35 20.95
C GLY A 30 -13.89 -8.22 21.96
N ALA A 31 -14.33 -7.01 21.63
CA ALA A 31 -14.26 -5.85 22.53
C ALA A 31 -15.12 -6.05 23.80
N ALA A 32 -16.32 -6.60 23.66
CA ALA A 32 -17.19 -6.90 24.80
C ALA A 32 -16.56 -7.94 25.72
N VAL A 33 -15.95 -9.00 25.17
CA VAL A 33 -15.22 -10.00 25.96
C VAL A 33 -14.00 -9.38 26.64
N ALA A 34 -13.28 -8.49 25.98
CA ALA A 34 -12.12 -7.79 26.55
C ALA A 34 -12.51 -6.88 27.73
N LEU A 35 -13.65 -6.20 27.64
CA LEU A 35 -14.20 -5.39 28.72
C LEU A 35 -14.74 -6.26 29.87
N ALA A 36 -15.49 -7.31 29.54
CA ALA A 36 -16.08 -8.22 30.54
C ALA A 36 -15.03 -8.99 31.34
N THR A 37 -13.90 -9.32 30.71
CA THR A 37 -12.78 -10.01 31.37
C THR A 37 -11.85 -9.05 32.15
N GLY A 38 -12.10 -7.75 32.10
CA GLY A 38 -11.29 -6.72 32.77
C GLY A 38 -9.89 -6.55 32.19
N VAL A 39 -9.61 -7.14 31.02
CA VAL A 39 -8.35 -6.98 30.30
C VAL A 39 -8.21 -5.56 29.74
N VAL A 40 -9.34 -4.94 29.39
CA VAL A 40 -9.44 -3.56 28.92
C VAL A 40 -10.38 -2.80 29.85
N GLY A 41 -9.94 -1.63 30.32
CA GLY A 41 -10.75 -0.75 31.14
C GLY A 41 -11.57 0.25 30.32
N TRP A 42 -12.60 0.84 30.93
CA TRP A 42 -13.41 1.89 30.29
C TRP A 42 -12.60 3.12 29.88
N GLY A 43 -11.51 3.43 30.59
CA GLY A 43 -10.59 4.51 30.22
C GLY A 43 -9.80 4.23 28.94
N ASP A 44 -9.50 2.95 28.65
CA ASP A 44 -8.79 2.56 27.43
C ASP A 44 -9.67 2.77 26.18
N VAL A 45 -10.99 2.63 26.32
CA VAL A 45 -11.95 2.92 25.24
C VAL A 45 -11.86 4.38 24.81
N GLY A 46 -11.73 5.30 25.76
CA GLY A 46 -11.55 6.73 25.46
C GLY A 46 -10.25 6.99 24.71
N THR A 47 -9.16 6.36 25.13
CA THR A 47 -7.85 6.45 24.45
C THR A 47 -7.93 5.91 23.01
N VAL A 48 -8.53 4.73 22.82
CA VAL A 48 -8.72 4.12 21.49
C VAL A 48 -9.62 5.01 20.62
N TRP A 49 -10.70 5.55 21.18
CA TRP A 49 -11.58 6.47 20.47
C TRP A 49 -10.81 7.69 19.94
N HIS A 50 -9.99 8.33 20.78
CA HIS A 50 -9.18 9.49 20.38
C HIS A 50 -8.11 9.17 19.32
N ILE A 51 -7.69 7.91 19.19
CA ILE A 51 -6.76 7.46 18.14
C ILE A 51 -7.50 7.21 16.81
N VAL A 52 -8.72 6.65 16.86
CA VAL A 52 -9.35 6.05 15.68
C VAL A 52 -10.50 6.90 15.10
N TRP A 53 -11.06 7.85 15.85
CA TRP A 53 -12.22 8.65 15.42
C TRP A 53 -11.97 9.42 14.11
N ASP A 54 -10.83 10.09 13.99
CA ASP A 54 -10.44 10.86 12.80
C ASP A 54 -10.43 10.00 11.54
N ALA A 55 -9.82 8.81 11.64
CA ALA A 55 -9.75 7.86 10.54
C ALA A 55 -11.15 7.34 10.19
N THR A 56 -11.94 6.96 11.19
CA THR A 56 -13.30 6.43 10.99
C THR A 56 -14.21 7.43 10.27
N PHE A 57 -14.23 8.69 10.71
CA PHE A 57 -15.03 9.72 10.06
C PHE A 57 -14.52 10.04 8.66
N THR A 58 -13.20 9.99 8.44
CA THR A 58 -12.62 10.12 7.10
C THR A 58 -13.11 9.01 6.19
N PHE A 59 -13.08 7.75 6.64
CA PHE A 59 -13.61 6.61 5.89
C PHE A 59 -15.09 6.78 5.54
N VAL A 60 -15.92 7.12 6.52
CA VAL A 60 -17.35 7.35 6.29
C VAL A 60 -17.57 8.49 5.29
N ALA A 61 -16.87 9.61 5.44
CA ALA A 61 -16.96 10.74 4.53
C ALA A 61 -16.54 10.35 3.10
N LEU A 62 -15.47 9.56 2.95
CA LEU A 62 -15.01 9.07 1.64
C LEU A 62 -16.00 8.11 1.01
N ILE A 63 -16.62 7.22 1.79
CA ILE A 63 -17.68 6.34 1.30
C ILE A 63 -18.88 7.17 0.81
N VAL A 64 -19.32 8.15 1.61
CA VAL A 64 -20.44 9.03 1.22
C VAL A 64 -20.11 9.83 -0.04
N ILE A 65 -18.93 10.44 -0.12
CA ILE A 65 -18.48 11.16 -1.32
C ILE A 65 -18.42 10.22 -2.53
N SER A 66 -17.89 9.01 -2.37
CA SER A 66 -17.82 7.99 -3.42
C SER A 66 -19.21 7.63 -3.93
N LEU A 67 -20.17 7.36 -3.04
CA LEU A 67 -21.55 7.07 -3.39
C LEU A 67 -22.21 8.24 -4.13
N VAL A 68 -22.00 9.47 -3.67
CA VAL A 68 -22.53 10.67 -4.33
C VAL A 68 -21.90 10.85 -5.73
N LEU A 69 -20.60 10.61 -5.89
CA LEU A 69 -19.93 10.67 -7.18
C LEU A 69 -20.41 9.57 -8.13
N ASP A 70 -20.69 8.37 -7.62
CA ASP A 70 -21.24 7.27 -8.41
C ASP A 70 -22.65 7.60 -8.92
N GLU A 71 -23.54 8.06 -8.03
CA GLU A 71 -24.91 8.50 -8.36
C GLU A 71 -24.91 9.69 -9.32
N ALA A 72 -23.94 10.61 -9.21
CA ALA A 72 -23.74 11.70 -10.17
C ALA A 72 -23.24 11.21 -11.55
N GLY A 73 -22.92 9.92 -11.70
CA GLY A 73 -22.39 9.32 -12.93
C GLY A 73 -20.93 9.66 -13.19
N PHE A 74 -20.21 10.22 -12.21
CA PHE A 74 -18.82 10.66 -12.38
C PHE A 74 -17.89 9.49 -12.71
N PHE A 75 -18.08 8.33 -12.09
CA PHE A 75 -17.26 7.15 -12.38
C PHE A 75 -17.48 6.60 -13.79
N ALA A 76 -18.72 6.60 -14.26
CA ALA A 76 -19.04 6.26 -15.64
C ALA A 76 -18.39 7.25 -16.62
N TRP A 77 -18.47 8.54 -16.32
CA TRP A 77 -17.83 9.61 -17.10
C TRP A 77 -16.30 9.44 -17.16
N ALA A 78 -15.64 9.22 -16.01
CA ALA A 78 -14.19 9.02 -15.92
C ALA A 78 -13.75 7.77 -16.69
N ALA A 79 -14.49 6.67 -16.52
CA ALA A 79 -14.25 5.42 -17.23
C ALA A 79 -14.32 5.59 -18.75
N LEU A 80 -15.32 6.31 -19.26
CA LEU A 80 -15.47 6.56 -20.70
C LEU A 80 -14.32 7.43 -21.25
N HIS A 81 -13.85 8.43 -20.51
CA HIS A 81 -12.72 9.26 -20.96
C HIS A 81 -11.42 8.44 -21.05
N VAL A 82 -11.13 7.67 -20.00
CA VAL A 82 -9.94 6.79 -19.97
C VAL A 82 -10.02 5.71 -21.04
N ALA A 83 -11.18 5.10 -21.25
CA ALA A 83 -11.40 4.10 -22.30
C ALA A 83 -11.23 4.70 -23.70
N ARG A 84 -11.76 5.91 -23.95
CA ARG A 84 -11.60 6.62 -25.23
C ARG A 84 -10.14 6.94 -25.53
N TRP A 85 -9.38 7.41 -24.53
CA TRP A 85 -7.95 7.67 -24.68
C TRP A 85 -7.12 6.38 -24.84
N GLY A 86 -7.55 5.29 -24.20
CA GLY A 86 -6.93 3.97 -24.36
C GLY A 86 -7.19 3.33 -25.72
N GLY A 87 -8.28 3.70 -26.40
CA GLY A 87 -8.61 3.22 -27.75
C GLY A 87 -8.79 1.70 -27.84
N GLY A 88 -9.25 1.06 -26.76
CA GLY A 88 -9.45 -0.40 -26.68
C GLY A 88 -8.16 -1.23 -26.57
N ASN A 89 -6.97 -0.60 -26.55
CA ASN A 89 -5.71 -1.32 -26.45
C ASN A 89 -5.20 -1.36 -24.99
N GLY A 90 -5.12 -2.57 -24.41
CA GLY A 90 -4.71 -2.77 -23.02
C GLY A 90 -3.37 -2.15 -22.65
N ARG A 91 -2.41 -2.11 -23.60
CA ARG A 91 -1.08 -1.51 -23.39
C ARG A 91 -1.12 0.01 -23.20
N ARG A 92 -2.10 0.70 -23.78
CA ARG A 92 -2.33 2.15 -23.59
C ARG A 92 -3.24 2.43 -22.42
N LEU A 93 -4.19 1.54 -22.18
CA LEU A 93 -5.14 1.64 -21.07
C LEU A 93 -4.44 1.51 -19.71
N PHE A 94 -3.48 0.58 -19.60
CA PHE A 94 -2.73 0.34 -18.36
C PHE A 94 -2.06 1.58 -17.78
N PRO A 95 -1.20 2.32 -18.51
CA PRO A 95 -0.60 3.53 -17.98
C PRO A 95 -1.63 4.62 -17.66
N LEU A 96 -2.74 4.73 -18.40
CA LEU A 96 -3.80 5.69 -18.10
C LEU A 96 -4.53 5.37 -16.80
N VAL A 97 -4.81 4.08 -16.54
CA VAL A 97 -5.42 3.63 -15.28
C VAL A 97 -4.46 3.85 -14.11
N VAL A 98 -3.16 3.58 -14.30
CA VAL A 98 -2.13 3.87 -13.28
C VAL A 98 -2.05 5.37 -12.99
N LEU A 99 -2.07 6.23 -14.01
CA LEU A 99 -2.04 7.69 -13.83
C LEU A 99 -3.30 8.22 -13.14
N LEU A 100 -4.48 7.71 -13.51
CA LEU A 100 -5.73 8.03 -12.82
C LEU A 100 -5.64 7.60 -11.35
N GLY A 101 -5.13 6.40 -11.09
CA GLY A 101 -4.95 5.90 -9.73
C GLY A 101 -4.00 6.76 -8.91
N ALA A 102 -2.89 7.18 -9.50
CA ALA A 102 -1.92 8.06 -8.86
C ALA A 102 -2.53 9.44 -8.55
N ALA A 103 -3.33 9.98 -9.47
CA ALA A 103 -4.02 11.26 -9.27
C ALA A 103 -5.05 11.19 -8.14
N ILE A 104 -5.85 10.13 -8.08
CA ILE A 104 -6.81 9.91 -6.98
C ILE A 104 -6.06 9.70 -5.66
N ALA A 105 -5.04 8.85 -5.63
CA ALA A 105 -4.25 8.58 -4.42
C ALA A 105 -3.44 9.78 -3.92
N ALA A 106 -3.10 10.73 -4.79
CA ALA A 106 -2.45 11.98 -4.37
C ALA A 106 -3.39 12.89 -3.55
N VAL A 107 -4.71 12.80 -3.78
CA VAL A 107 -5.72 13.66 -3.15
C VAL A 107 -6.39 12.96 -1.98
N PHE A 108 -6.65 11.65 -2.12
CA PHE A 108 -7.37 10.83 -1.16
C PHE A 108 -6.41 9.95 -0.34
N ALA A 109 -6.84 9.52 0.85
CA ALA A 109 -6.10 8.51 1.60
C ALA A 109 -6.02 7.20 0.79
N ASN A 110 -4.99 6.38 1.03
CA ASN A 110 -4.75 5.09 0.35
C ASN A 110 -6.04 4.25 0.22
N ASP A 111 -6.76 4.06 1.32
CA ASP A 111 -8.00 3.29 1.31
C ASP A 111 -9.15 4.00 0.56
N GLY A 112 -9.17 5.33 0.57
CA GLY A 112 -10.10 6.13 -0.24
C GLY A 112 -9.82 6.02 -1.73
N ALA A 113 -8.55 5.94 -2.11
CA ALA A 113 -8.16 5.72 -3.48
C ALA A 113 -8.61 4.34 -3.96
N ALA A 114 -8.43 3.29 -3.14
CA ALA A 114 -8.97 1.95 -3.44
C ALA A 114 -10.50 1.97 -3.62
N LEU A 115 -11.24 2.60 -2.69
CA LEU A 115 -12.70 2.72 -2.74
C LEU A 115 -13.23 3.44 -4.00
N LEU A 116 -12.47 4.38 -4.56
CA LEU A 116 -12.83 5.12 -5.77
C LEU A 116 -12.34 4.43 -7.05
N LEU A 117 -11.11 3.90 -7.04
CA LEU A 117 -10.48 3.27 -8.20
C LEU A 117 -11.15 1.97 -8.59
N THR A 118 -11.49 1.13 -7.61
CA THR A 118 -12.07 -0.19 -7.88
C THR A 118 -13.34 -0.11 -8.74
N PRO A 119 -14.37 0.68 -8.41
CA PRO A 119 -15.57 0.78 -9.25
C PRO A 119 -15.29 1.42 -10.62
N ILE A 120 -14.42 2.44 -10.70
CA ILE A 120 -14.06 3.08 -11.98
C ILE A 120 -13.39 2.06 -12.91
N VAL A 121 -12.40 1.33 -12.41
CA VAL A 121 -11.64 0.36 -13.20
C VAL A 121 -12.49 -0.83 -13.58
N LEU A 122 -13.35 -1.32 -12.68
CA LEU A 122 -14.31 -2.36 -13.01
C LEU A 122 -15.25 -1.89 -14.14
N ALA A 123 -15.74 -0.65 -14.09
CA ALA A 123 -16.59 -0.06 -15.12
C ALA A 123 -15.88 0.17 -16.47
N ILE A 124 -14.56 0.37 -16.47
CA ILE A 124 -13.74 0.40 -17.70
C ILE A 124 -13.64 -1.03 -18.28
N LEU A 125 -13.25 -1.99 -17.44
CA LEU A 125 -12.95 -3.36 -17.86
C LEU A 125 -14.19 -4.10 -18.38
N LEU A 126 -15.33 -3.92 -17.71
CA LEU A 126 -16.61 -4.48 -18.14
C LEU A 126 -17.11 -3.89 -19.46
N ARG A 127 -16.81 -2.61 -19.75
CA ARG A 127 -17.21 -1.96 -21.02
C ARG A 127 -16.30 -2.28 -22.19
N LEU A 128 -15.07 -2.72 -21.92
CA LEU A 128 -14.09 -3.07 -22.95
C LEU A 128 -13.98 -4.60 -23.15
N ASP A 129 -14.87 -5.39 -22.53
CA ASP A 129 -14.90 -6.87 -22.59
C ASP A 129 -13.54 -7.53 -22.31
N PHE A 130 -12.79 -6.99 -21.34
CA PHE A 130 -11.51 -7.58 -20.97
C PHE A 130 -11.70 -8.95 -20.28
N PRO A 131 -10.86 -9.95 -20.59
CA PRO A 131 -10.94 -11.26 -19.94
C PRO A 131 -10.64 -11.13 -18.43
N PRO A 132 -11.24 -11.98 -17.56
CA PRO A 132 -11.12 -11.88 -16.11
C PRO A 132 -9.68 -11.87 -15.59
N ALA A 133 -8.75 -12.54 -16.29
CA ALA A 133 -7.33 -12.52 -15.98
C ALA A 133 -6.70 -11.14 -16.21
N GLY A 134 -7.06 -10.45 -17.30
CA GLY A 134 -6.62 -9.09 -17.57
C GLY A 134 -7.21 -8.11 -16.56
N ALA A 135 -8.52 -8.21 -16.27
CA ALA A 135 -9.19 -7.39 -15.27
C ALA A 135 -8.49 -7.42 -13.90
N LEU A 136 -8.07 -8.61 -13.47
CA LEU A 136 -7.36 -8.80 -12.21
C LEU A 136 -6.01 -8.07 -12.18
N ALA A 137 -5.27 -8.04 -13.29
CA ALA A 137 -4.00 -7.30 -13.37
C ALA A 137 -4.19 -5.78 -13.20
N PHE A 138 -5.26 -5.21 -13.76
CA PHE A 138 -5.59 -3.79 -13.58
C PHE A 138 -6.03 -3.46 -12.15
N VAL A 139 -6.85 -4.32 -11.53
CA VAL A 139 -7.29 -4.14 -10.14
C VAL A 139 -6.11 -4.23 -9.17
N VAL A 140 -5.23 -5.22 -9.36
CA VAL A 140 -4.01 -5.38 -8.56
C VAL A 140 -3.08 -4.17 -8.72
N ALA A 141 -2.86 -3.68 -9.95
CA ALA A 141 -2.07 -2.49 -10.19
C ALA A 141 -2.65 -1.24 -9.48
N CYS A 142 -3.97 -1.11 -9.41
CA CYS A 142 -4.60 -0.01 -8.66
C CYS A 142 -4.36 -0.12 -7.15
N GLY A 143 -4.38 -1.33 -6.60
CA GLY A 143 -4.01 -1.58 -5.21
C GLY A 143 -2.58 -1.13 -4.90
N PHE A 144 -1.62 -1.49 -5.76
CA PHE A 144 -0.24 -1.05 -5.61
C PHE A 144 -0.07 0.47 -5.74
N VAL A 145 -0.79 1.11 -6.66
CA VAL A 145 -0.73 2.57 -6.84
C VAL A 145 -1.33 3.31 -5.65
N ALA A 146 -2.41 2.79 -5.07
CA ALA A 146 -3.01 3.34 -3.86
C ALA A 146 -2.02 3.27 -2.68
N ASP A 147 -1.29 2.16 -2.55
CA ASP A 147 -0.33 1.94 -1.46
C ASP A 147 0.96 2.75 -1.60
N ALA A 148 1.42 2.97 -2.83
CA ALA A 148 2.64 3.72 -3.12
C ALA A 148 2.54 5.23 -2.79
N VAL A 149 1.32 5.80 -2.74
CA VAL A 149 1.11 7.24 -2.55
C VAL A 149 0.60 7.52 -1.14
N ARG A 150 1.54 7.78 -0.20
CA ARG A 150 1.20 8.28 1.14
C ARG A 150 1.47 9.78 1.27
N PRO A 151 0.44 10.64 1.38
CA PRO A 151 0.65 12.03 1.77
C PRO A 151 1.10 12.09 3.23
N ASP A 152 2.29 12.61 3.48
CA ASP A 152 2.93 12.63 4.80
C ASP A 152 2.30 13.68 5.75
N ARG A 153 1.08 13.41 6.25
CA ARG A 153 0.34 14.30 7.19
C ARG A 153 0.61 14.00 8.68
N THR A 154 1.19 12.85 9.01
CA THR A 154 1.34 12.38 10.41
C THR A 154 2.33 13.23 11.22
N ARG A 155 3.42 13.74 10.63
CA ARG A 155 4.42 14.54 11.36
C ARG A 155 3.99 15.99 11.64
N ARG A 156 3.20 16.61 10.75
CA ARG A 156 2.72 17.99 10.97
C ARG A 156 1.65 18.07 12.05
N ARG A 157 0.84 17.01 12.23
CA ARG A 157 -0.29 17.01 13.17
C ARG A 157 0.12 16.87 14.64
N PHE A 158 1.26 16.23 14.91
CA PHE A 158 1.74 15.98 16.28
C PHE A 158 2.84 16.94 16.76
N GLY A 159 3.28 17.91 15.92
CA GLY A 159 4.23 18.96 16.34
C GLY A 159 5.50 18.44 17.00
N LEU A 160 5.90 17.19 16.74
CA LEU A 160 7.03 16.55 17.40
C LEU A 160 8.32 17.25 16.93
N PRO A 161 9.10 17.89 17.82
CA PRO A 161 10.39 18.41 17.48
C PRO A 161 11.25 17.25 16.96
N GLY A 162 11.93 17.45 15.83
CA GLY A 162 12.94 16.51 15.38
C GLY A 162 13.87 16.21 16.54
N LEU A 163 14.04 14.93 16.87
CA LEU A 163 14.84 14.48 18.00
C LEU A 163 16.23 15.12 17.86
N ALA A 164 16.47 16.19 18.61
CA ALA A 164 17.78 16.83 18.64
C ALA A 164 18.75 15.75 19.15
N PRO A 165 19.78 15.39 18.38
CA PRO A 165 20.68 14.32 18.79
C PRO A 165 21.40 14.73 20.09
N PRO A 166 21.83 13.76 20.91
CA PRO A 166 22.40 14.02 22.22
C PRO A 166 23.54 15.05 22.14
N PRO A 167 23.58 16.05 23.03
CA PRO A 167 24.63 17.06 23.04
C PRO A 167 25.97 16.37 23.32
N GLY A 168 26.89 16.43 22.35
CA GLY A 168 28.25 15.85 22.46
C GLY A 168 28.68 14.90 21.34
N ALA A 169 27.80 14.52 20.40
CA ALA A 169 28.21 13.72 19.25
C ALA A 169 29.11 14.54 18.31
N SER A 170 30.41 14.20 18.25
CA SER A 170 31.38 14.86 17.36
C SER A 170 30.92 14.79 15.90
N VAL A 171 31.25 15.82 15.12
CA VAL A 171 30.88 15.92 13.69
C VAL A 171 31.30 14.67 12.91
N ALA A 172 32.41 14.03 13.30
CA ALA A 172 32.89 12.76 12.73
C ALA A 172 31.98 11.56 13.04
N VAL A 173 31.52 11.41 14.29
CA VAL A 173 30.56 10.36 14.68
C VAL A 173 29.20 10.59 14.01
N ARG A 174 28.79 11.85 13.84
CA ARG A 174 27.61 12.22 13.05
C ARG A 174 27.77 11.87 11.57
N ARG A 175 28.95 12.10 10.98
CA ARG A 175 29.25 11.77 9.58
C ARG A 175 29.25 10.26 9.37
N ALA A 176 29.96 9.51 10.21
CA ALA A 176 30.02 8.05 10.14
C ALA A 176 28.64 7.41 10.32
N ARG A 177 27.85 7.87 11.31
CA ARG A 177 26.48 7.37 11.52
C ARG A 177 25.53 7.72 10.37
N ASN A 178 25.69 8.91 9.77
CA ASN A 178 24.89 9.29 8.59
C ASN A 178 25.34 8.53 7.34
N GLU A 179 26.63 8.31 7.12
CA GLU A 179 27.17 7.50 6.02
C GLU A 179 26.70 6.05 6.12
N GLU A 180 26.76 5.46 7.31
CA GLU A 180 26.29 4.09 7.58
C GLU A 180 24.76 3.97 7.40
N ARG A 181 23.97 4.94 7.86
CA ARG A 181 22.52 4.98 7.59
C ARG A 181 22.18 5.19 6.12
N ILE A 182 22.91 6.05 5.40
CA ILE A 182 22.71 6.27 3.96
C ILE A 182 22.99 5.00 3.16
N HIS A 183 24.01 4.22 3.55
CA HIS A 183 24.34 2.97 2.86
C HIS A 183 23.39 1.81 3.21
N MET A 184 22.84 1.77 4.43
CA MET A 184 21.96 0.66 4.85
C MET A 184 20.51 0.82 4.41
N THR A 185 20.02 2.06 4.26
CA THR A 185 18.63 2.37 3.83
C THR A 185 18.25 1.79 2.45
N PRO A 186 19.05 1.94 1.37
CA PRO A 186 18.70 1.37 0.06
C PRO A 186 18.73 -0.16 0.05
N VAL A 187 19.58 -0.78 0.89
CA VAL A 187 19.62 -2.23 1.06
C VAL A 187 18.34 -2.74 1.73
N ILE A 188 17.87 -2.03 2.76
CA ILE A 188 16.61 -2.37 3.44
C ILE A 188 15.42 -2.20 2.47
N TYR A 189 15.41 -1.17 1.62
CA TYR A 189 14.38 -1.03 0.59
C TYR A 189 14.41 -2.14 -0.45
N ALA A 190 15.59 -2.55 -0.91
CA ALA A 190 15.72 -3.67 -1.85
C ALA A 190 15.24 -4.99 -1.22
N ALA A 191 15.62 -5.24 0.03
CA ALA A 191 15.16 -6.39 0.79
C ALA A 191 13.64 -6.37 1.01
N ALA A 192 13.07 -5.20 1.34
CA ALA A 192 11.64 -5.02 1.53
C ALA A 192 10.86 -5.27 0.22
N ALA A 193 11.32 -4.71 -0.90
CA ALA A 193 10.71 -4.94 -2.21
C ALA A 193 10.74 -6.41 -2.62
N LEU A 194 11.88 -7.09 -2.42
CA LEU A 194 11.99 -8.53 -2.71
C LEU A 194 11.08 -9.36 -1.81
N ALA A 195 11.00 -9.04 -0.52
CA ALA A 195 10.13 -9.73 0.42
C ALA A 195 8.64 -9.54 0.07
N GLU A 196 8.25 -8.35 -0.38
CA GLU A 196 6.88 -8.08 -0.85
C GLU A 196 6.55 -8.85 -2.13
N ILE A 197 7.40 -8.76 -3.15
CA ILE A 197 7.21 -9.47 -4.44
C ILE A 197 7.12 -10.98 -4.21
N ALA A 198 8.02 -11.54 -3.41
CA ALA A 198 8.00 -12.97 -3.08
C ALA A 198 6.74 -13.38 -2.28
N GLY A 199 6.30 -12.53 -1.36
CA GLY A 199 5.08 -12.75 -0.58
C GLY A 199 3.82 -12.78 -1.45
N CYS A 200 3.68 -11.79 -2.32
CA CYS A 200 2.59 -11.71 -3.29
C CYS A 200 2.63 -12.85 -4.32
N PHE A 201 3.82 -13.20 -4.82
CA PHE A 201 4.00 -14.31 -5.74
C PHE A 201 3.59 -15.65 -5.12
N ALA A 202 3.91 -15.90 -3.84
CA ALA A 202 3.54 -17.14 -3.17
C ALA A 202 2.02 -17.32 -3.06
N PHE A 203 1.29 -16.22 -2.83
CA PHE A 203 -0.18 -16.22 -2.83
C PHE A 203 -0.74 -16.47 -4.24
N TRP A 204 -0.17 -15.82 -5.25
CA TRP A 204 -0.54 -16.03 -6.65
C TRP A 204 -0.26 -17.46 -7.13
N ALA A 205 0.88 -18.04 -6.74
CA ALA A 205 1.25 -19.42 -7.08
C ALA A 205 0.28 -20.44 -6.48
N TRP A 206 -0.19 -20.22 -5.25
CA TRP A 206 -1.23 -21.05 -4.65
C TRP A 206 -2.55 -20.97 -5.44
N LEU A 207 -3.03 -19.77 -5.76
CA LEU A 207 -4.34 -19.58 -6.40
C LEU A 207 -4.37 -19.87 -7.90
N ARG A 208 -3.27 -19.65 -8.63
CA ARG A 208 -3.24 -19.68 -10.10
C ARG A 208 -2.45 -20.84 -10.70
N LEU A 209 -1.55 -21.45 -9.93
CA LEU A 209 -0.70 -22.55 -10.40
C LEU A 209 -1.03 -23.90 -9.75
N ASP A 210 -2.21 -24.01 -9.10
CA ASP A 210 -2.66 -25.20 -8.32
C ASP A 210 -1.58 -25.72 -7.35
N ARG A 211 -0.71 -24.83 -6.85
CA ARG A 211 0.33 -25.20 -5.89
C ARG A 211 -0.31 -25.44 -4.53
N SER A 212 0.35 -26.25 -3.70
CA SER A 212 -0.20 -26.60 -2.39
C SER A 212 -0.40 -25.36 -1.51
N PRO A 213 -1.43 -25.34 -0.63
CA PRO A 213 -1.64 -24.28 0.36
C PRO A 213 -0.44 -24.03 1.28
N LEU A 214 0.51 -24.96 1.34
CA LEU A 214 1.78 -24.79 2.06
C LEU A 214 2.60 -23.59 1.57
N TRP A 215 2.38 -23.11 0.33
CA TRP A 215 2.97 -21.88 -0.18
C TRP A 215 2.51 -20.61 0.55
N LEU A 216 1.38 -20.65 1.26
CA LEU A 216 0.92 -19.52 2.08
C LEU A 216 1.83 -19.25 3.27
N VAL A 217 2.48 -20.28 3.83
CA VAL A 217 3.38 -20.13 4.99
C VAL A 217 4.61 -19.27 4.65
N PRO A 218 5.42 -19.58 3.63
CA PRO A 218 6.52 -18.71 3.23
C PRO A 218 6.02 -17.35 2.71
N GLY A 219 4.85 -17.29 2.06
CA GLY A 219 4.25 -16.02 1.62
C GLY A 219 3.94 -15.06 2.77
N MET A 220 3.28 -15.56 3.82
CA MET A 220 2.96 -14.80 5.03
C MET A 220 4.22 -14.36 5.78
N LEU A 221 5.24 -15.23 5.87
CA LEU A 221 6.52 -14.89 6.49
C LEU A 221 7.26 -13.80 5.70
N SER A 222 7.20 -13.84 4.36
CA SER A 222 7.80 -12.83 3.50
C SER A 222 7.10 -11.48 3.63
N LEU A 223 5.76 -11.45 3.68
CA LEU A 223 4.99 -10.22 3.92
C LEU A 223 5.23 -9.64 5.34
N ALA A 224 5.37 -10.50 6.35
CA ALA A 224 5.74 -10.08 7.70
C ALA A 224 7.16 -9.50 7.74
N ALA A 225 8.11 -10.11 7.01
CA ALA A 225 9.47 -9.59 6.88
C ALA A 225 9.50 -8.25 6.14
N PHE A 226 8.69 -8.07 5.09
CA PHE A 226 8.49 -6.79 4.42
C PHE A 226 8.01 -5.71 5.40
N ALA A 227 6.95 -5.98 6.16
CA ALA A 227 6.42 -5.04 7.15
C ALA A 227 7.47 -4.70 8.21
N TRP A 228 8.22 -5.70 8.69
CA TRP A 228 9.31 -5.51 9.64
C TRP A 228 10.44 -4.64 9.06
N LEU A 229 10.90 -4.91 7.84
CA LEU A 229 11.98 -4.16 7.19
C LEU A 229 11.63 -2.67 7.04
N LEU A 230 10.37 -2.35 6.74
CA LEU A 230 9.93 -0.95 6.68
C LEU A 230 9.98 -0.23 8.04
N THR A 231 9.82 -0.94 9.16
CA THR A 231 9.96 -0.33 10.49
C THR A 231 11.40 0.11 10.80
N LEU A 232 12.39 -0.48 10.13
CA LEU A 232 13.80 -0.16 10.31
C LEU A 232 14.24 1.10 9.54
N VAL A 233 13.39 1.62 8.65
CA VAL A 233 13.73 2.76 7.81
C VAL A 233 13.23 4.06 8.42
N GLU A 234 14.09 4.71 9.20
CA GLU A 234 13.86 6.08 9.67
C GLU A 234 14.31 7.10 8.61
N THR A 235 13.38 7.78 7.95
CA THR A 235 13.73 8.89 7.04
C THR A 235 13.24 10.25 7.55
N GLU A 236 14.03 11.29 7.26
CA GLU A 236 13.76 12.68 7.67
C GLU A 236 12.58 13.30 6.88
N ALA A 237 12.19 12.72 5.74
CA ALA A 237 11.03 13.10 4.93
C ALA A 237 10.38 11.86 4.27
N ALA A 238 9.23 11.40 4.77
CA ALA A 238 8.67 10.10 4.38
C ALA A 238 8.26 10.09 2.89
N GLY A 239 7.82 11.21 2.33
CA GLY A 239 7.50 11.29 0.88
C GLY A 239 8.68 10.97 -0.05
N ARG A 240 9.93 11.25 0.37
CA ARG A 240 11.13 10.93 -0.44
C ARG A 240 11.58 9.49 -0.28
N ALA A 241 11.36 8.92 0.91
CA ALA A 241 11.52 7.50 1.17
C ALA A 241 10.68 6.65 0.22
N TYR A 242 9.40 7.00 0.05
CA TYR A 242 8.52 6.28 -0.87
C TYR A 242 8.90 6.43 -2.34
N ALA A 243 9.39 7.61 -2.77
CA ALA A 243 9.89 7.78 -4.13
C ALA A 243 11.13 6.91 -4.41
N ALA A 244 12.06 6.83 -3.45
CA ALA A 244 13.21 5.93 -3.55
C ALA A 244 12.78 4.46 -3.51
N TYR A 245 11.90 4.10 -2.59
CA TYR A 245 11.37 2.75 -2.45
C TYR A 245 10.62 2.28 -3.71
N GLY A 246 9.74 3.10 -4.26
CA GLY A 246 9.03 2.81 -5.50
C GLY A 246 9.98 2.65 -6.70
N GLY A 247 11.05 3.44 -6.76
CA GLY A 247 12.09 3.25 -7.77
C GLY A 247 12.80 1.90 -7.64
N VAL A 248 13.18 1.51 -6.42
CA VAL A 248 13.78 0.20 -6.13
C VAL A 248 12.82 -0.94 -6.48
N TYR A 249 11.53 -0.80 -6.13
CA TYR A 249 10.50 -1.79 -6.41
C TYR A 249 10.32 -2.07 -7.91
N ILE A 250 10.34 -1.02 -8.74
CA ILE A 250 10.24 -1.17 -10.21
C ILE A 250 11.41 -1.97 -10.76
N VAL A 251 12.63 -1.69 -10.30
CA VAL A 251 13.82 -2.44 -10.71
C VAL A 251 13.73 -3.90 -10.24
N SER A 252 13.36 -4.11 -8.98
CA SER A 252 13.18 -5.46 -8.41
C SER A 252 12.11 -6.26 -9.14
N SER A 253 11.00 -5.63 -9.55
CA SER A 253 9.90 -6.28 -10.27
C SER A 253 10.33 -6.75 -11.66
N ILE A 254 11.07 -5.92 -12.41
CA ILE A 254 11.59 -6.30 -13.73
C ILE A 254 12.66 -7.38 -13.63
N LEU A 255 13.51 -7.30 -12.62
CA LEU A 255 14.52 -8.33 -12.37
C LEU A 255 13.86 -9.68 -12.01
N TRP A 256 12.79 -9.64 -11.21
CA TRP A 256 12.01 -10.81 -10.83
C TRP A 256 11.32 -11.46 -12.03
N LEU A 257 10.70 -10.66 -12.91
CA LEU A 257 10.13 -11.10 -14.19
C LEU A 257 11.17 -11.87 -15.02
N TRP A 258 12.39 -11.34 -15.10
CA TRP A 258 13.45 -11.97 -15.88
C TRP A 258 13.98 -13.26 -15.25
N LEU A 259 14.25 -13.25 -13.95
CA LEU A 259 14.93 -14.35 -13.26
C LEU A 259 14.00 -15.51 -12.87
N SER A 260 12.79 -15.20 -12.38
CA SER A 260 11.89 -16.20 -11.82
C SER A 260 10.82 -16.67 -12.80
N GLU A 261 10.29 -15.75 -13.61
CA GLU A 261 9.27 -16.06 -14.62
C GLU A 261 9.88 -16.42 -15.99
N GLY A 262 11.19 -16.18 -16.17
CA GLY A 262 11.93 -16.48 -17.41
C GLY A 262 11.55 -15.61 -18.60
N ALA A 263 10.67 -14.63 -18.40
CA ALA A 263 10.22 -13.69 -19.42
C ALA A 263 11.22 -12.54 -19.54
N ARG A 264 11.83 -12.39 -20.72
CA ARG A 264 12.77 -11.28 -20.95
C ARG A 264 11.99 -9.96 -21.00
N PRO A 265 12.45 -8.92 -20.29
CA PRO A 265 11.78 -7.63 -20.28
C PRO A 265 11.72 -7.06 -21.68
N ASP A 266 10.54 -6.59 -22.07
CA ASP A 266 10.32 -6.06 -23.40
C ASP A 266 10.80 -4.60 -23.49
N ARG A 267 10.76 -4.04 -24.70
CA ARG A 267 11.19 -2.64 -24.93
C ARG A 267 10.31 -1.63 -24.18
N TRP A 268 9.05 -1.97 -23.93
CA TRP A 268 8.10 -1.10 -23.23
C TRP A 268 8.29 -1.15 -21.71
N ASP A 269 8.62 -2.31 -21.16
CA ASP A 269 8.98 -2.51 -19.75
C ASP A 269 10.21 -1.66 -19.39
N VAL A 270 11.22 -1.70 -20.25
CA VAL A 270 12.45 -0.90 -20.07
C VAL A 270 12.18 0.59 -20.20
N VAL A 271 11.39 1.02 -21.19
CA VAL A 271 11.02 2.44 -21.34
C VAL A 271 10.18 2.93 -20.15
N GLY A 272 9.21 2.14 -19.70
CA GLY A 272 8.38 2.45 -18.54
C GLY A 272 9.23 2.58 -17.26
N ALA A 273 10.16 1.64 -17.04
CA ALA A 273 11.08 1.70 -15.91
C ALA A 273 11.96 2.95 -15.93
N MET A 274 12.52 3.31 -17.10
CA MET A 274 13.33 4.52 -17.23
C MET A 274 12.53 5.78 -16.89
N VAL A 275 11.28 5.89 -17.35
CA VAL A 275 10.42 7.04 -17.03
C VAL A 275 10.16 7.14 -15.53
N CYS A 276 9.81 6.02 -14.88
CA CYS A 276 9.54 6.01 -13.45
C CYS A 276 10.81 6.32 -12.62
N LEU A 277 11.96 5.77 -13.00
CA LEU A 277 13.24 6.04 -12.35
C LEU A 277 13.69 7.49 -12.51
N LEU A 278 13.46 8.10 -13.68
CA LEU A 278 13.69 9.53 -13.89
C LEU A 278 12.76 10.36 -13.01
N GLY A 279 11.47 10.00 -12.90
CA GLY A 279 10.53 10.64 -11.99
C GLY A 279 10.97 10.57 -10.53
N ALA A 280 11.38 9.39 -10.05
CA ALA A 280 11.94 9.20 -8.73
C ALA A 280 13.23 10.01 -8.53
N GLY A 281 14.11 10.05 -9.54
CA GLY A 281 15.33 10.84 -9.56
C GLY A 281 15.06 12.35 -9.42
N ILE A 282 14.05 12.88 -10.12
CA ILE A 282 13.63 14.29 -9.99
C ILE A 282 13.18 14.57 -8.55
N VAL A 283 12.34 13.70 -7.97
CA VAL A 283 11.86 13.86 -6.59
C VAL A 283 13.01 13.83 -5.57
N LEU A 284 14.04 13.01 -5.80
CA LEU A 284 15.19 12.89 -4.90
C LEU A 284 16.17 14.05 -5.07
N LEU A 285 16.52 14.38 -6.32
CA LEU A 285 17.66 15.23 -6.68
C LEU A 285 17.29 16.69 -7.01
N ALA A 286 16.00 17.04 -7.10
CA ALA A 286 15.58 18.42 -7.38
C ALA A 286 16.24 19.42 -6.40
N PRO A 287 16.99 20.44 -6.90
CA PRO A 287 17.57 21.49 -6.07
C PRO A 287 16.48 22.24 -5.33
N ARG A 288 16.72 22.51 -4.06
CA ARG A 288 15.78 23.29 -3.23
C ARG A 288 16.53 24.54 -2.81
N ALA A 289 16.03 25.69 -3.24
CA ALA A 289 16.46 26.95 -2.66
C ALA A 289 16.11 26.95 -1.16
N PRO A 290 16.96 27.53 -0.30
CA PRO A 290 16.74 27.60 1.14
C PRO A 290 15.45 28.34 1.51
#